data_AF-A0A4R3B7S4-F1
#
_entry.id   AF-A0A4R3B7S4-F1
#
_cell.length_a   1.000
_cell.length_b   1.000
_cell.length_c   1.000
_cell.angle_alpha   90.00
_cell.angle_beta   90.00
_cell.angle_gamma   90.00
#
_symmetry.space_group_name_H-M   'P 1'
#
loop_
_entity.id
_entity.type
_entity.pdbx_description
1 polymer ?
#
loop_
_entity_poly.entity_id
_entity_poly.type
_entity_poly.pdbx_seq_one_letter_code
_entity_poly.pdbx_strand_id
1 'polypeptide(L)'
;MRFSVIPLLAITCCFMACKNKQNEPDTIQPKSTVSVISAHTGMMAHTEQLSATAHYLRRNTVTAPVAGYVHFVKINFNDHVAKGQLLYTIETKERRALGSFESQDMNDKNYGLINVYAPMNGIITAIPQSQNGVFVSEGSALCDISDNHSLYFQVNIPYEYAKYVKENKSCIITLPDNTSINAQMEMPIMQSLTGLQTIPYMAKPQTDIYIPEGIIATVKLVTYQNSAAIMLPKKAVLSDELMQEFWVMKLINDSTAVKVPVTIGAQNDTMIEIKRPAFNSSDKILNSGNYGLSDTALVKVL
;
A
#
# COMPACT_ATOMS: atom_id res chain seq x y z
N MET A 1 -34.99 101.36 61.41
CA MET A 1 -33.65 100.76 61.16
C MET A 1 -33.74 100.05 59.82
N ARG A 2 -32.90 100.38 58.81
CA ARG A 2 -31.64 99.65 58.44
C ARG A 2 -31.93 98.13 58.30
N PHE A 3 -31.79 97.40 57.19
CA PHE A 3 -31.08 97.50 55.88
C PHE A 3 -31.77 96.52 54.87
N SER A 4 -31.58 96.43 53.53
CA SER A 4 -30.85 97.18 52.48
C SER A 4 -31.45 96.87 51.07
N VAL A 5 -30.99 97.62 50.04
CA VAL A 5 -31.03 97.41 48.57
C VAL A 5 -30.22 96.14 48.19
N ILE A 6 -30.47 95.34 47.13
CA ILE A 6 -30.26 95.56 45.67
C ILE A 6 -30.96 94.47 44.80
N PRO A 7 -31.48 94.79 43.58
CA PRO A 7 -31.98 93.81 42.59
C PRO A 7 -30.96 93.48 41.47
N LEU A 8 -31.04 92.28 40.87
CA LEU A 8 -30.30 91.87 39.66
C LEU A 8 -31.07 90.71 38.97
N LEU A 9 -31.82 90.94 37.90
CA LEU A 9 -31.45 91.01 36.47
C LEU A 9 -31.82 89.70 35.74
N ALA A 10 -32.66 89.80 34.72
CA ALA A 10 -33.09 88.67 33.91
C ALA A 10 -32.00 88.21 32.93
N ILE A 11 -31.83 86.90 32.76
CA ILE A 11 -31.02 86.29 31.71
C ILE A 11 -31.88 85.31 30.92
N THR A 12 -32.10 85.65 29.65
CA THR A 12 -32.90 84.89 28.68
C THR A 12 -32.12 83.68 28.18
N CYS A 13 -32.75 82.51 28.21
CA CYS A 13 -32.10 81.26 27.81
C CYS A 13 -32.08 81.10 26.28
N CYS A 14 -30.91 81.29 25.65
CA CYS A 14 -30.69 80.94 24.24
C CYS A 14 -29.99 79.58 24.13
N PHE A 15 -30.69 78.61 23.53
CA PHE A 15 -30.10 77.33 23.15
C PHE A 15 -29.15 77.50 21.95
N MET A 16 -27.85 77.26 22.16
CA MET A 16 -26.90 76.91 21.10
C MET A 16 -26.26 75.56 21.41
N ALA A 17 -26.79 74.50 20.81
CA ALA A 17 -26.18 73.17 20.85
C ALA A 17 -25.17 73.05 19.69
N CYS A 18 -23.87 73.02 20.01
CA CYS A 18 -22.82 72.85 19.00
C CYS A 18 -22.85 71.44 18.39
N LYS A 19 -22.85 71.37 17.06
CA LYS A 19 -22.65 70.14 16.28
C LYS A 19 -21.19 69.69 16.43
N ASN A 20 -20.89 68.86 17.41
CA ASN A 20 -19.59 68.20 17.49
C ASN A 20 -19.61 66.94 16.61
N LYS A 21 -18.78 66.89 15.57
CA LYS A 21 -18.54 65.65 14.82
C LYS A 21 -17.70 64.73 15.71
N GLN A 22 -18.34 63.78 16.37
CA GLN A 22 -17.61 62.62 16.88
C GLN A 22 -17.12 61.83 15.68
N ASN A 23 -15.79 61.75 15.52
CA ASN A 23 -15.21 60.67 14.74
C ASN A 23 -15.52 59.38 15.50
N GLU A 24 -16.23 58.45 14.86
CA GLU A 24 -16.30 57.09 15.38
C GLU A 24 -14.86 56.54 15.46
N PRO A 25 -14.47 55.88 16.57
CA PRO A 25 -13.21 55.17 16.58
C PRO A 25 -13.27 54.07 15.51
N ASP A 26 -12.29 54.03 14.61
CA ASP A 26 -12.15 52.95 13.63
C ASP A 26 -12.32 51.62 14.36
N THR A 27 -13.37 50.87 14.00
CA THR A 27 -13.60 49.55 14.58
C THR A 27 -12.49 48.66 14.05
N ILE A 28 -11.48 48.42 14.89
CA ILE A 28 -10.33 47.56 14.58
C ILE A 28 -10.86 46.14 14.43
N GLN A 29 -11.34 45.80 13.23
CA GLN A 29 -11.78 44.46 12.92
C GLN A 29 -10.55 43.55 13.01
N PRO A 30 -10.58 42.50 13.85
CA PRO A 30 -9.43 41.65 14.06
C PRO A 30 -9.11 40.89 12.77
N LYS A 31 -8.01 41.25 12.11
CA LYS A 31 -7.56 40.58 10.88
C LYS A 31 -6.79 39.31 11.25
N SER A 32 -7.36 38.16 10.89
CA SER A 32 -6.68 36.87 11.06
C SER A 32 -5.43 36.82 10.18
N THR A 33 -4.32 36.36 10.76
CA THR A 33 -3.03 36.23 10.07
C THR A 33 -2.96 34.89 9.33
N VAL A 34 -2.71 34.91 8.02
CA VAL A 34 -2.89 33.74 7.14
C VAL A 34 -1.70 33.55 6.20
N SER A 35 -1.45 32.30 5.78
CA SER A 35 -0.57 31.99 4.65
C SER A 35 -1.40 31.59 3.43
N VAL A 36 -0.87 31.84 2.22
CA VAL A 36 -1.55 31.53 0.96
C VAL A 36 -0.73 30.56 0.10
N ILE A 37 -1.42 29.79 -0.73
CA ILE A 37 -0.86 28.87 -1.72
C ILE A 37 -1.69 28.92 -3.01
N SER A 38 -1.06 28.65 -4.16
CA SER A 38 -1.75 28.44 -5.44
C SER A 38 -2.14 26.97 -5.61
N ALA A 39 -3.20 26.71 -6.38
CA ALA A 39 -3.53 25.35 -6.79
C ALA A 39 -2.42 24.74 -7.67
N HIS A 40 -2.12 23.46 -7.48
CA HIS A 40 -1.12 22.73 -8.24
C HIS A 40 -1.79 21.70 -9.16
N THR A 41 -1.42 21.67 -10.45
CA THR A 41 -1.91 20.67 -11.40
C THR A 41 -0.88 19.55 -11.54
N GLY A 42 -1.31 18.30 -11.39
CA GLY A 42 -0.45 17.13 -11.55
C GLY A 42 -1.22 15.81 -11.52
N MET A 43 -0.51 14.69 -11.38
CA MET A 43 -1.13 13.37 -11.32
C MET A 43 -1.62 13.05 -9.91
N MET A 44 -2.93 12.84 -9.76
CA MET A 44 -3.53 12.20 -8.59
C MET A 44 -3.87 10.75 -8.90
N ALA A 45 -3.59 9.85 -7.96
CA ALA A 45 -4.02 8.46 -8.02
C ALA A 45 -4.50 8.01 -6.64
N HIS A 46 -5.52 7.16 -6.61
CA HIS A 46 -5.95 6.44 -5.41
C HIS A 46 -5.59 4.97 -5.58
N THR A 47 -4.99 4.38 -4.54
CA THR A 47 -4.48 3.01 -4.57
C THR A 47 -4.97 2.23 -3.37
N GLU A 48 -5.62 1.11 -3.63
CA GLU A 48 -5.95 0.11 -2.61
C GLU A 48 -4.76 -0.82 -2.39
N GLN A 49 -4.48 -1.14 -1.13
CA GLN A 49 -3.42 -2.08 -0.77
C GLN A 49 -4.04 -3.47 -0.52
N LEU A 50 -3.71 -4.42 -1.39
CA LEU A 50 -4.21 -5.79 -1.32
C LEU A 50 -3.11 -6.74 -0.82
N SER A 51 -3.53 -7.77 -0.08
CA SER A 51 -2.65 -8.85 0.35
C SER A 51 -2.47 -9.89 -0.76
N ALA A 52 -1.26 -10.43 -0.89
CA ALA A 52 -0.90 -11.41 -1.90
C ALA A 52 0.01 -12.51 -1.33
N THR A 53 -0.25 -13.78 -1.62
CA THR A 53 0.54 -14.91 -1.07
C THR A 53 1.37 -15.60 -2.15
N ALA A 54 2.67 -15.80 -1.90
CA ALA A 54 3.57 -16.51 -2.80
C ALA A 54 3.26 -18.03 -2.86
N HIS A 55 3.20 -18.59 -4.06
CA HIS A 55 2.92 -19.99 -4.35
C HIS A 55 3.68 -20.48 -5.60
N TYR A 56 3.92 -21.79 -5.71
CA TYR A 56 4.52 -22.41 -6.90
C TYR A 56 3.50 -23.32 -7.59
N LEU A 57 3.16 -23.06 -8.86
CA LEU A 57 2.20 -23.88 -9.62
C LEU A 57 2.72 -25.30 -9.89
N ARG A 58 4.05 -25.48 -9.93
CA ARG A 58 4.70 -26.76 -10.24
C ARG A 58 5.66 -27.13 -9.12
N ARG A 59 5.23 -28.10 -8.32
CA ARG A 59 6.06 -28.80 -7.35
C ARG A 59 6.01 -30.30 -7.61
N ASN A 60 7.07 -31.00 -7.23
CA ASN A 60 7.09 -32.46 -7.25
C ASN A 60 7.83 -33.00 -6.02
N THR A 61 7.19 -33.90 -5.30
CA THR A 61 7.75 -34.58 -4.13
C THR A 61 8.52 -35.81 -4.59
N VAL A 62 9.82 -35.86 -4.28
CA VAL A 62 10.65 -37.04 -4.54
C VAL A 62 10.43 -38.03 -3.40
N THR A 63 10.00 -39.25 -3.73
CA THR A 63 9.73 -40.31 -2.76
C THR A 63 10.78 -41.42 -2.80
N ALA A 64 10.87 -42.18 -1.71
CA ALA A 64 11.74 -43.36 -1.62
C ALA A 64 11.20 -44.50 -2.51
N PRO A 65 11.95 -44.97 -3.52
CA PRO A 65 11.51 -46.06 -4.40
C PRO A 65 11.56 -47.44 -3.75
N VAL A 66 12.25 -47.58 -2.61
CA VAL A 66 12.35 -48.81 -1.81
C VAL A 66 12.42 -48.45 -0.33
N ALA A 67 12.04 -49.39 0.55
CA ALA A 67 12.25 -49.26 1.98
C ALA A 67 13.71 -49.56 2.36
N GLY A 68 14.37 -48.67 3.09
CA GLY A 68 15.79 -48.77 3.39
C GLY A 68 16.29 -47.65 4.31
N TYR A 69 17.60 -47.43 4.33
CA TYR A 69 18.25 -46.38 5.11
C TYR A 69 18.89 -45.35 4.17
N VAL A 70 18.78 -44.07 4.50
CA VAL A 70 19.47 -43.01 3.75
C VAL A 70 20.97 -43.18 3.91
N HIS A 71 21.69 -43.56 2.86
CA HIS A 71 23.14 -43.76 2.91
C HIS A 71 23.88 -42.42 2.82
N PHE A 72 23.53 -41.61 1.80
CA PHE A 72 23.99 -40.23 1.63
C PHE A 72 22.91 -39.34 1.03
N VAL A 73 22.84 -38.10 1.52
CA VAL A 73 22.13 -36.97 0.90
C VAL A 73 23.15 -36.10 0.14
N LYS A 74 22.84 -35.70 -1.10
CA LYS A 74 23.71 -34.88 -1.96
C LYS A 74 23.16 -33.48 -2.25
N ILE A 75 22.17 -33.04 -1.47
CA ILE A 75 21.44 -31.79 -1.63
C ILE A 75 21.22 -31.08 -0.29
N ASN A 76 21.12 -29.76 -0.36
CA ASN A 76 20.78 -28.86 0.73
C ASN A 76 19.50 -28.09 0.38
N PHE A 77 18.88 -27.49 1.39
CA PHE A 77 17.76 -26.59 1.17
C PHE A 77 18.18 -25.41 0.30
N ASN A 78 17.33 -24.99 -0.64
CA ASN A 78 17.60 -23.95 -1.63
C ASN A 78 18.68 -24.31 -2.69
N ASP A 79 19.14 -25.57 -2.79
CA ASP A 79 19.98 -26.00 -3.91
C ASP A 79 19.18 -26.04 -5.22
N HIS A 80 19.78 -25.56 -6.30
CA HIS A 80 19.27 -25.76 -7.66
C HIS A 80 19.60 -27.17 -8.14
N VAL A 81 18.61 -27.86 -8.71
CA VAL A 81 18.76 -29.22 -9.23
C VAL A 81 18.31 -29.33 -10.69
N ALA A 82 19.08 -30.06 -11.49
CA ALA A 82 18.74 -30.43 -12.86
C ALA A 82 18.06 -31.81 -12.90
N LYS A 83 17.16 -32.02 -13.86
CA LYS A 83 16.51 -33.31 -14.10
C LYS A 83 17.57 -34.40 -14.34
N GLY A 84 17.49 -35.50 -13.59
CA GLY A 84 18.46 -36.58 -13.60
C GLY A 84 19.65 -36.40 -12.65
N GLN A 85 19.75 -35.29 -11.92
CA GLN A 85 20.76 -35.10 -10.87
C GLN A 85 20.52 -36.09 -9.71
N LEU A 86 21.60 -36.69 -9.19
CA LEU A 86 21.56 -37.59 -8.04
C LEU A 86 21.26 -36.80 -6.76
N LEU A 87 20.19 -37.16 -6.06
CA LEU A 87 19.73 -36.49 -4.83
C LEU A 87 20.08 -37.32 -3.59
N TYR A 88 19.76 -38.61 -3.64
CA TYR A 88 19.92 -39.55 -2.53
C TYR A 88 20.51 -40.87 -3.00
N THR A 89 21.22 -41.54 -2.10
CA THR A 89 21.48 -42.98 -2.20
C THR A 89 20.84 -43.65 -0.99
N ILE A 90 20.00 -44.67 -1.22
CA ILE A 90 19.35 -45.49 -0.21
C ILE A 90 20.04 -46.85 -0.14
N GLU A 91 20.42 -47.28 1.05
CA GLU A 91 20.91 -48.62 1.36
C GLU A 91 19.73 -49.52 1.74
N THR A 92 19.56 -50.65 1.05
CA THR A 92 18.48 -51.59 1.40
C THR A 92 18.78 -52.33 2.70
N LYS A 93 17.76 -52.92 3.32
CA LYS A 93 17.91 -53.64 4.61
C LYS A 93 18.83 -54.85 4.46
N GLU A 94 18.81 -55.49 3.30
CA GLU A 94 19.58 -56.68 2.95
C GLU A 94 21.08 -56.35 2.89
N ARG A 95 21.46 -55.27 2.20
CA ARG A 95 22.86 -54.78 2.20
C ARG A 95 23.34 -54.49 3.62
N ARG A 96 22.54 -53.78 4.40
CA ARG A 96 22.91 -53.42 5.79
C ARG A 96 23.02 -54.64 6.72
N ALA A 97 22.23 -55.69 6.47
CA ALA A 97 22.30 -56.95 7.22
C ALA A 97 23.50 -57.83 6.81
N LEU A 98 23.95 -57.74 5.55
CA LEU A 98 25.12 -58.47 5.03
C LEU A 98 26.46 -57.85 5.47
N GLY A 99 26.50 -56.55 5.78
CA GLY A 99 27.69 -55.86 6.27
C GLY A 99 28.74 -55.59 5.19
N SER A 100 30.01 -55.54 5.58
CA SER A 100 31.14 -55.22 4.69
C SER A 100 31.52 -56.40 3.79
N PHE A 101 30.77 -56.60 2.71
CA PHE A 101 31.10 -57.58 1.68
C PHE A 101 32.25 -57.07 0.80
N GLU A 102 33.49 -57.48 1.10
CA GLU A 102 34.68 -57.16 0.29
C GLU A 102 34.71 -57.99 -0.99
N SER A 103 33.91 -57.57 -1.97
CA SER A 103 33.94 -58.04 -3.34
C SER A 103 34.99 -57.27 -4.15
N GLN A 104 35.72 -58.00 -5.01
CA GLN A 104 36.74 -57.39 -5.88
C GLN A 104 36.11 -56.71 -7.11
N ASP A 105 34.88 -57.08 -7.48
CA ASP A 105 34.13 -56.56 -8.61
C ASP A 105 33.30 -55.31 -8.28
N MET A 106 33.30 -54.33 -9.19
CA MET A 106 32.60 -53.05 -9.00
C MET A 106 31.06 -53.17 -8.95
N ASN A 107 30.49 -54.23 -9.54
CA ASN A 107 29.04 -54.46 -9.50
C ASN A 107 28.56 -54.83 -8.09
N ASP A 108 29.30 -55.69 -7.39
CA ASP A 108 28.96 -56.12 -6.03
C ASP A 108 29.15 -54.99 -5.00
N LYS A 109 30.12 -54.09 -5.21
CA LYS A 109 30.31 -52.92 -4.32
C LYS A 109 29.08 -52.01 -4.24
N ASN A 110 28.28 -51.95 -5.31
CA ASN A 110 27.03 -51.20 -5.37
C ASN A 110 25.77 -52.05 -5.04
N TYR A 111 25.92 -53.33 -4.70
CA TYR A 111 24.80 -54.22 -4.38
C TYR A 111 23.92 -53.63 -3.26
N GLY A 112 22.63 -53.40 -3.53
CA GLY A 112 21.70 -52.84 -2.56
C GLY A 112 21.90 -51.35 -2.24
N LEU A 113 22.59 -50.59 -3.10
CA LEU A 113 22.52 -49.13 -3.12
C LEU A 113 21.60 -48.66 -4.25
N ILE A 114 20.51 -47.99 -3.90
CA ILE A 114 19.52 -47.46 -4.84
C ILE A 114 19.66 -45.94 -4.92
N ASN A 115 20.02 -45.45 -6.11
CA ASN A 115 20.15 -44.02 -6.39
C ASN A 115 18.81 -43.39 -6.76
N VAL A 116 18.46 -42.27 -6.12
CA VAL A 116 17.25 -41.49 -6.39
C VAL A 116 17.64 -40.18 -7.08
N TYR A 117 17.00 -39.90 -8.21
CA TYR A 117 17.34 -38.78 -9.09
C TYR A 117 16.21 -37.74 -9.18
N ALA A 118 16.56 -36.49 -9.50
CA ALA A 118 15.60 -35.41 -9.67
C ALA A 118 14.67 -35.67 -10.88
N PRO A 119 13.34 -35.71 -10.69
CA PRO A 119 12.39 -35.91 -11.78
C PRO A 119 12.22 -34.68 -12.70
N MET A 120 12.57 -33.49 -12.21
CA MET A 120 12.46 -32.21 -12.94
C MET A 120 13.58 -31.24 -12.56
N ASN A 121 13.72 -30.16 -13.34
CA ASN A 121 14.54 -29.01 -12.96
C ASN A 121 13.82 -28.19 -11.88
N GLY A 122 14.54 -27.62 -10.92
CA GLY A 122 13.94 -26.73 -9.92
C GLY A 122 14.87 -26.39 -8.76
N ILE A 123 14.28 -25.95 -7.66
CA ILE A 123 14.95 -25.63 -6.39
C ILE A 123 14.41 -26.56 -5.31
N ILE A 124 15.28 -27.04 -4.41
CA ILE A 124 14.86 -27.85 -3.26
C ILE A 124 14.18 -26.97 -2.21
N THR A 125 12.87 -27.19 -2.01
CA THR A 125 12.00 -26.39 -1.12
C THR A 125 11.67 -27.06 0.20
N ALA A 126 11.87 -28.37 0.32
CA ALA A 126 11.84 -29.08 1.61
C ALA A 126 12.77 -30.28 1.59
N ILE A 127 13.36 -30.61 2.74
CA ILE A 127 14.16 -31.83 2.95
C ILE A 127 13.71 -32.50 4.26
N PRO A 128 12.57 -33.20 4.29
CA PRO A 128 12.15 -33.99 5.46
C PRO A 128 13.19 -35.02 5.90
N GLN A 129 13.94 -35.59 4.95
CA GLN A 129 14.98 -36.59 5.20
C GLN A 129 16.35 -36.00 4.86
N SER A 130 16.96 -35.30 5.81
CA SER A 130 18.28 -34.64 5.64
C SER A 130 19.45 -35.39 6.29
N GLN A 131 19.16 -36.42 7.10
CA GLN A 131 20.16 -37.13 7.90
C GLN A 131 20.48 -38.51 7.31
N ASN A 132 21.78 -38.82 7.22
CA ASN A 132 22.25 -40.15 6.87
C ASN A 132 21.96 -41.14 8.02
N GLY A 133 21.73 -42.40 7.67
CA GLY A 133 21.41 -43.49 8.59
C GLY A 133 19.93 -43.63 8.98
N VAL A 134 19.08 -42.64 8.65
CA VAL A 134 17.64 -42.66 8.96
C VAL A 134 16.91 -43.70 8.10
N PHE A 135 15.97 -44.42 8.71
CA PHE A 135 15.12 -45.39 8.02
C PHE A 135 13.95 -44.70 7.30
N VAL A 136 13.75 -45.05 6.03
CA VAL A 136 12.63 -44.59 5.19
C VAL A 136 11.85 -45.77 4.64
N SER A 137 10.53 -45.69 4.68
CA SER A 137 9.64 -46.67 4.02
C SER A 137 9.49 -46.32 2.55
N GLU A 138 9.16 -47.31 1.71
CA GLU A 138 8.76 -47.07 0.32
C GLU A 138 7.63 -46.04 0.24
N GLY A 139 7.69 -45.13 -0.74
CA GLY A 139 6.75 -44.02 -0.90
C GLY A 139 6.95 -42.83 0.05
N SER A 140 7.84 -42.92 1.06
CA SER A 140 8.10 -41.79 1.97
C SER A 140 8.71 -40.60 1.23
N ALA A 141 8.25 -39.38 1.54
CA ALA A 141 8.82 -38.15 0.98
C ALA A 141 10.27 -37.94 1.47
N LEU A 142 11.19 -37.72 0.52
CA LEU A 142 12.60 -37.44 0.76
C LEU A 142 12.88 -35.95 0.72
N CYS A 143 12.46 -35.29 -0.37
CA CYS A 143 12.56 -33.85 -0.60
C CYS A 143 11.47 -33.35 -1.55
N ASP A 144 11.17 -32.05 -1.49
CA ASP A 144 10.31 -31.36 -2.45
C ASP A 144 11.13 -30.49 -3.39
N ILE A 145 10.78 -30.50 -4.68
CA ILE A 145 11.36 -29.67 -5.72
C ILE A 145 10.27 -28.74 -6.27
N SER A 146 10.52 -27.44 -6.36
CA SER A 146 9.64 -26.46 -7.03
C SER A 146 10.30 -25.88 -8.28
N ASP A 147 9.54 -25.71 -9.37
CA ASP A 147 10.02 -25.05 -10.59
C ASP A 147 10.05 -23.53 -10.36
N ASN A 148 11.24 -22.94 -10.39
CA ASN A 148 11.45 -21.52 -10.08
C ASN A 148 10.60 -20.58 -10.96
N HIS A 149 10.36 -20.96 -12.23
CA HIS A 149 9.58 -20.18 -13.19
C HIS A 149 8.06 -20.34 -13.01
N SER A 150 7.63 -21.16 -12.05
CA SER A 150 6.22 -21.42 -11.71
C SER A 150 5.73 -20.62 -10.50
N LEU A 151 6.56 -19.73 -9.97
CA LEU A 151 6.21 -18.78 -8.91
C LEU A 151 5.09 -17.84 -9.38
N TYR A 152 4.10 -17.64 -8.51
CA TYR A 152 3.04 -16.65 -8.66
C TYR A 152 2.61 -16.14 -7.28
N PHE A 153 2.02 -14.96 -7.24
CA PHE A 153 1.38 -14.43 -6.04
C PHE A 153 -0.14 -14.45 -6.20
N GLN A 154 -0.84 -15.17 -5.34
CA GLN A 154 -2.30 -15.13 -5.30
C GLN A 154 -2.77 -13.86 -4.61
N VAL A 155 -3.37 -12.94 -5.35
CA VAL A 155 -3.95 -11.68 -4.86
C VAL A 155 -5.47 -11.87 -4.71
N ASN A 156 -5.99 -11.76 -3.49
CA ASN A 156 -7.43 -11.91 -3.24
C ASN A 156 -8.12 -10.55 -3.41
N ILE A 157 -8.68 -10.28 -4.58
CA ILE A 157 -9.25 -8.97 -4.95
C ILE A 157 -10.74 -8.91 -4.61
N PRO A 158 -11.22 -7.95 -3.81
CA PRO A 158 -12.66 -7.73 -3.57
C PRO A 158 -13.45 -7.61 -4.88
N TYR A 159 -14.64 -8.21 -4.93
CA TYR A 159 -15.47 -8.23 -6.16
C TYR A 159 -15.70 -6.83 -6.76
N GLU A 160 -15.91 -5.82 -5.92
CA GLU A 160 -16.08 -4.41 -6.30
C GLU A 160 -14.88 -3.79 -7.03
N TYR A 161 -13.66 -4.31 -6.81
CA TYR A 161 -12.42 -3.83 -7.41
C TYR A 161 -11.99 -4.64 -8.65
N ALA A 162 -12.61 -5.79 -8.92
CA ALA A 162 -12.30 -6.63 -10.07
C ALA A 162 -12.37 -5.88 -11.42
N LYS A 163 -13.20 -4.83 -11.50
CA LYS A 163 -13.30 -3.95 -12.68
C LYS A 163 -12.02 -3.18 -13.01
N TYR A 164 -11.18 -2.85 -12.01
CA TYR A 164 -9.93 -2.08 -12.17
C TYR A 164 -8.72 -2.94 -12.58
N VAL A 165 -8.86 -4.27 -12.57
CA VAL A 165 -7.74 -5.18 -12.84
C VAL A 165 -7.24 -5.07 -14.28
N LYS A 166 -8.10 -4.67 -15.22
CA LYS A 166 -7.74 -4.53 -16.65
C LYS A 166 -6.70 -3.42 -16.84
N GLU A 167 -6.89 -2.30 -16.16
CA GLU A 167 -5.99 -1.15 -16.15
C GLU A 167 -4.72 -1.43 -15.33
N ASN A 168 -4.83 -2.29 -14.30
CA ASN A 168 -3.73 -2.69 -13.42
C ASN A 168 -3.04 -4.01 -13.83
N LYS A 169 -3.05 -4.35 -15.13
CA LYS A 169 -2.43 -5.59 -15.61
C LYS A 169 -0.94 -5.70 -15.27
N SER A 170 -0.22 -4.59 -15.27
CA SER A 170 1.13 -4.51 -14.70
C SER A 170 1.03 -3.97 -13.28
N CYS A 171 1.56 -4.70 -12.31
CA CYS A 171 1.50 -4.32 -10.89
C CYS A 171 2.86 -4.48 -10.21
N ILE A 172 3.02 -3.84 -9.05
CA ILE A 172 4.22 -3.95 -8.22
C ILE A 172 3.85 -4.73 -6.96
N ILE A 173 4.57 -5.83 -6.73
CA ILE A 173 4.52 -6.65 -5.53
C ILE A 173 5.60 -6.12 -4.58
N THR A 174 5.22 -5.73 -3.36
CA THR A 174 6.14 -5.30 -2.32
C THR A 174 6.22 -6.38 -1.24
N LEU A 175 7.42 -6.95 -1.06
CA LEU A 175 7.69 -7.97 -0.04
C LEU A 175 7.82 -7.35 1.37
N PRO A 176 7.78 -8.16 2.45
CA PRO A 176 7.91 -7.68 3.84
C PRO A 176 9.20 -6.91 4.15
N ASP A 177 10.26 -7.12 3.37
CA ASP A 177 11.55 -6.42 3.47
C ASP A 177 11.59 -5.08 2.70
N ASN A 178 10.45 -4.68 2.10
CA ASN A 178 10.27 -3.54 1.18
C ASN A 178 10.90 -3.72 -0.21
N THR A 179 11.43 -4.90 -0.56
CA THR A 179 11.85 -5.15 -1.94
C THR A 179 10.64 -5.14 -2.87
N SER A 180 10.80 -4.53 -4.04
CA SER A 180 9.73 -4.30 -5.02
C SER A 180 9.97 -5.12 -6.28
N ILE A 181 8.98 -5.88 -6.69
CA ILE A 181 9.04 -6.83 -7.82
C ILE A 181 7.93 -6.46 -8.81
N ASN A 182 8.30 -6.22 -10.07
CA ASN A 182 7.34 -6.04 -11.14
C ASN A 182 6.66 -7.38 -11.45
N ALA A 183 5.35 -7.37 -11.62
CA ALA A 183 4.55 -8.54 -11.93
C ALA A 183 3.46 -8.23 -12.96
N GLN A 184 2.95 -9.27 -13.61
CA GLN A 184 1.77 -9.18 -14.46
C GLN A 184 0.61 -9.95 -13.84
N MET A 185 -0.53 -9.28 -13.71
CA MET A 185 -1.75 -9.88 -13.19
C MET A 185 -2.45 -10.67 -14.29
N GLU A 186 -2.54 -11.98 -14.07
CA GLU A 186 -3.24 -12.95 -14.90
C GLU A 186 -4.59 -13.31 -14.25
N MET A 187 -5.63 -13.50 -15.07
CA MET A 187 -6.95 -13.90 -14.58
C MET A 187 -6.91 -15.33 -14.03
N PRO A 188 -7.67 -15.65 -12.97
CA PRO A 188 -7.83 -17.04 -12.56
C PRO A 188 -8.43 -17.88 -13.69
N ILE A 189 -7.99 -19.14 -13.77
CA ILE A 189 -8.80 -20.19 -14.39
C ILE A 189 -10.10 -20.26 -13.59
N MET A 190 -11.25 -20.04 -14.25
CA MET A 190 -12.54 -19.90 -13.56
C MET A 190 -12.86 -21.14 -12.72
N GLN A 191 -12.80 -20.99 -11.39
CA GLN A 191 -13.29 -21.96 -10.42
C GLN A 191 -14.61 -21.47 -9.83
N SER A 192 -15.45 -22.39 -9.34
CA SER A 192 -16.72 -22.05 -8.69
C SER A 192 -16.47 -21.54 -7.27
N LEU A 193 -16.24 -20.23 -7.14
CA LEU A 193 -15.88 -19.56 -5.88
C LEU A 193 -17.13 -19.19 -5.06
N THR A 194 -17.95 -20.19 -4.75
CA THR A 194 -19.21 -19.99 -4.01
C THR A 194 -18.93 -19.52 -2.58
N GLY A 195 -19.46 -18.35 -2.21
CA GLY A 195 -19.37 -17.81 -0.85
C GLY A 195 -18.15 -16.94 -0.54
N LEU A 196 -17.23 -16.74 -1.49
CA LEU A 196 -16.13 -15.79 -1.32
C LEU A 196 -16.53 -14.38 -1.76
N GLN A 197 -16.10 -13.37 -1.01
CA GLN A 197 -16.25 -11.95 -1.38
C GLN A 197 -15.08 -11.44 -2.25
N THR A 198 -14.08 -12.28 -2.48
CA THR A 198 -12.87 -11.99 -3.23
C THR A 198 -12.68 -12.96 -4.40
N ILE A 199 -12.10 -12.46 -5.48
CA ILE A 199 -11.64 -13.25 -6.63
C ILE A 199 -10.11 -13.39 -6.51
N PRO A 200 -9.55 -14.62 -6.52
CA PRO A 200 -8.12 -14.84 -6.50
C PRO A 200 -7.53 -14.58 -7.89
N TYR A 201 -6.72 -13.55 -8.05
CA TYR A 201 -5.93 -13.31 -9.25
C TYR A 201 -4.50 -13.82 -9.07
N MET A 202 -3.83 -14.20 -10.16
CA MET A 202 -2.46 -14.68 -10.12
C MET A 202 -1.52 -13.60 -10.65
N ALA A 203 -0.73 -12.98 -9.79
CA ALA A 203 0.31 -12.03 -10.21
C ALA A 203 1.62 -12.78 -10.45
N LYS A 204 2.01 -12.91 -11.71
CA LYS A 204 3.26 -13.57 -12.13
C LYS A 204 4.43 -12.59 -12.05
N PRO A 205 5.43 -12.81 -11.18
CA PRO A 205 6.58 -11.92 -11.07
C PRO A 205 7.48 -12.00 -12.31
N GLN A 206 8.15 -10.89 -12.62
CA GLN A 206 9.13 -10.77 -13.71
C GLN A 206 10.56 -10.93 -13.17
N THR A 207 10.78 -11.94 -12.33
CA THR A 207 12.09 -12.25 -11.74
C THR A 207 12.21 -13.74 -11.44
N ASP A 208 13.42 -14.27 -11.52
CA ASP A 208 13.78 -15.65 -11.16
C ASP A 208 14.38 -15.73 -9.74
N ILE A 209 14.14 -14.74 -8.89
CA ILE A 209 14.49 -14.79 -7.47
C ILE A 209 13.64 -15.86 -6.78
N TYR A 210 14.27 -16.78 -6.04
CA TYR A 210 13.56 -17.71 -5.18
C TYR A 210 12.84 -16.96 -4.05
N ILE A 211 11.54 -17.19 -3.91
CA ILE A 211 10.71 -16.62 -2.85
C ILE A 211 10.06 -17.78 -2.11
N PRO A 212 10.33 -17.99 -0.82
CA PRO A 212 9.66 -19.02 -0.03
C PRO A 212 8.13 -18.99 -0.16
N GLU A 213 7.52 -20.16 -0.34
CA GLU A 213 6.07 -20.31 -0.41
C GLU A 213 5.41 -19.85 0.90
N GLY A 214 4.23 -19.24 0.80
CA GLY A 214 3.48 -18.71 1.93
C GLY A 214 3.91 -17.32 2.41
N ILE A 215 4.94 -16.70 1.82
CA ILE A 215 5.26 -15.29 2.08
C ILE A 215 4.06 -14.41 1.67
N ILE A 216 3.63 -13.57 2.62
CA ILE A 216 2.62 -12.54 2.42
C ILE A 216 3.32 -11.28 1.92
N ALA A 217 2.99 -10.87 0.71
CA ALA A 217 3.39 -9.63 0.07
C ALA A 217 2.19 -8.69 -0.08
N THR A 218 2.44 -7.47 -0.56
CA THR A 218 1.41 -6.47 -0.78
C THR A 218 1.41 -5.97 -2.22
N VAL A 219 0.24 -5.72 -2.78
CA VAL A 219 0.05 -5.22 -4.15
C VAL A 219 -0.78 -3.95 -4.10
N LYS A 220 -0.33 -2.90 -4.79
CA LYS A 220 -1.09 -1.65 -4.94
C LYS A 220 -1.95 -1.73 -6.20
N LEU A 221 -3.27 -1.64 -6.03
CA LEU A 221 -4.25 -1.58 -7.11
C LEU A 221 -4.73 -0.14 -7.28
N VAL A 222 -4.46 0.49 -8.42
CA VAL A 222 -4.94 1.85 -8.75
C VAL A 222 -6.44 1.79 -9.04
N THR A 223 -7.27 2.34 -8.16
CA THR A 223 -8.75 2.37 -8.31
C THR A 223 -9.26 3.69 -8.88
N TYR A 224 -8.43 4.74 -8.86
CA TYR A 224 -8.69 6.02 -9.52
C TYR A 224 -7.38 6.65 -9.98
N GLN A 225 -7.39 7.30 -11.14
CA GLN A 225 -6.26 8.09 -11.63
C GLN A 225 -6.76 9.28 -12.45
N ASN A 226 -6.13 10.43 -12.24
CA ASN A 226 -6.29 11.63 -13.05
C ASN A 226 -4.90 12.26 -13.26
N SER A 227 -4.45 12.37 -14.51
CA SER A 227 -3.14 12.90 -14.86
C SER A 227 -3.03 14.43 -14.79
N ALA A 228 -4.16 15.13 -14.76
CA ALA A 228 -4.26 16.59 -14.73
C ALA A 228 -5.22 17.05 -13.61
N ALA A 229 -5.10 16.42 -12.43
CA ALA A 229 -5.85 16.78 -11.24
C ALA A 229 -5.40 18.16 -10.72
N ILE A 230 -6.36 19.04 -10.46
CA ILE A 230 -6.15 20.27 -9.69
C ILE A 230 -6.11 19.85 -8.22
N MET A 231 -5.02 20.16 -7.53
CA MET A 231 -4.76 19.70 -6.16
C MET A 231 -4.45 20.85 -5.21
N LEU A 232 -4.90 20.69 -3.96
CA LEU A 232 -4.59 21.56 -2.83
C LEU A 232 -4.08 20.74 -1.65
N PRO A 233 -3.24 21.31 -0.76
CA PRO A 233 -2.88 20.64 0.48
C PRO A 233 -4.13 20.40 1.33
N LYS A 234 -4.17 19.28 2.07
CA LYS A 234 -5.26 18.97 3.01
C LYS A 234 -5.58 20.13 3.96
N LYS A 235 -4.58 20.91 4.38
CA LYS A 235 -4.70 22.07 5.28
C LYS A 235 -5.49 23.25 4.68
N ALA A 236 -5.54 23.36 3.35
CA ALA A 236 -6.24 24.43 2.66
C ALA A 236 -7.75 24.13 2.45
N VAL A 237 -8.13 22.85 2.49
CA VAL A 237 -9.51 22.38 2.37
C VAL A 237 -10.11 22.22 3.76
N LEU A 238 -11.24 22.86 3.99
CA LEU A 238 -12.00 22.83 5.23
C LEU A 238 -13.28 22.01 5.01
N SER A 239 -13.83 21.47 6.09
CA SER A 239 -15.12 20.80 6.10
C SER A 239 -16.00 21.26 7.26
N ASP A 240 -17.28 20.91 7.20
CA ASP A 240 -18.17 20.95 8.35
C ASP A 240 -17.83 19.82 9.35
N GLU A 241 -18.53 19.82 10.49
CA GLU A 241 -18.33 18.86 11.58
C GLU A 241 -18.66 17.42 11.18
N LEU A 242 -19.56 17.21 10.20
CA LEU A 242 -19.96 15.90 9.71
C LEU A 242 -19.15 15.44 8.47
N MET A 243 -18.23 16.26 7.98
CA MET A 243 -17.41 16.01 6.77
C MET A 243 -18.25 15.73 5.50
N GLN A 244 -19.37 16.42 5.36
CA GLN A 244 -20.29 16.32 4.22
C GLN A 244 -20.10 17.48 3.24
N GLU A 245 -19.86 18.69 3.74
CA GLU A 245 -19.63 19.90 2.96
C GLU A 245 -18.17 20.32 3.05
N PHE A 246 -17.55 20.61 1.90
CA PHE A 246 -16.16 21.04 1.81
C PHE A 246 -16.07 22.44 1.19
N TRP A 247 -15.14 23.25 1.68
CA TRP A 247 -14.85 24.56 1.11
C TRP A 247 -13.36 24.91 1.22
N VAL A 248 -12.96 25.93 0.47
CA VAL A 248 -11.67 26.60 0.63
C VAL A 248 -11.90 28.08 0.87
N MET A 249 -10.96 28.74 1.54
CA MET A 249 -10.96 30.20 1.65
C MET A 249 -10.11 30.78 0.51
N LYS A 250 -10.75 31.37 -0.50
CA LYS A 250 -10.07 31.99 -1.66
C LYS A 250 -9.89 33.48 -1.40
N LEU A 251 -8.68 33.98 -1.60
CA LEU A 251 -8.36 35.40 -1.52
C LEU A 251 -8.88 36.11 -2.79
N ILE A 252 -9.71 37.14 -2.63
CA ILE A 252 -10.24 37.96 -3.76
C ILE A 252 -9.50 39.29 -3.94
N ASN A 253 -8.85 39.78 -2.88
CA ASN A 253 -7.95 40.93 -2.84
C ASN A 253 -6.98 40.74 -1.67
N ASP A 254 -5.94 41.56 -1.55
CA ASP A 254 -4.86 41.38 -0.57
C ASP A 254 -5.28 41.37 0.92
N SER A 255 -6.55 41.62 1.24
CA SER A 255 -7.10 41.63 2.60
C SER A 255 -8.43 40.90 2.82
N THR A 256 -9.01 40.27 1.79
CA THR A 256 -10.35 39.63 1.90
C THR A 256 -10.34 38.22 1.33
N ALA A 257 -10.75 37.26 2.14
CA ALA A 257 -10.93 35.86 1.75
C ALA A 257 -12.41 35.48 1.80
N VAL A 258 -12.93 34.87 0.74
CA VAL A 258 -14.32 34.40 0.63
C VAL A 258 -14.38 32.89 0.72
N LYS A 259 -15.50 32.35 1.22
CA LYS A 259 -15.73 30.91 1.25
C LYS A 259 -16.14 30.45 -0.15
N VAL A 260 -15.40 29.49 -0.70
CA VAL A 260 -15.73 28.85 -1.98
C VAL A 260 -16.05 27.38 -1.71
N PRO A 261 -17.29 26.90 -1.89
CA PRO A 261 -17.61 25.49 -1.75
C PRO A 261 -16.88 24.68 -2.82
N VAL A 262 -16.38 23.49 -2.46
CA VAL A 262 -15.62 22.61 -3.35
C VAL A 262 -16.18 21.19 -3.34
N THR A 263 -16.16 20.55 -4.51
CA THR A 263 -16.35 19.11 -4.63
C THR A 263 -14.98 18.45 -4.68
N ILE A 264 -14.63 17.71 -3.64
CA ILE A 264 -13.36 16.98 -3.57
C ILE A 264 -13.38 15.71 -4.42
N GLY A 265 -12.18 15.25 -4.79
CA GLY A 265 -11.93 14.05 -5.57
C GLY A 265 -11.14 13.02 -4.78
N ALA A 266 -10.18 12.36 -5.43
CA ALA A 266 -9.24 11.49 -4.72
C ALA A 266 -8.31 12.31 -3.81
N GLN A 267 -7.80 11.65 -2.77
CA GLN A 267 -6.81 12.22 -1.87
C GLN A 267 -5.67 11.22 -1.65
N ASN A 268 -4.46 11.75 -1.47
CA ASN A 268 -3.30 11.02 -1.00
C ASN A 268 -2.95 11.51 0.43
N ASP A 269 -1.76 11.24 0.94
CA ASP A 269 -1.39 11.61 2.33
C ASP A 269 -1.41 13.13 2.58
N THR A 270 -1.00 13.94 1.59
CA THR A 270 -0.74 15.38 1.76
C THR A 270 -1.69 16.30 0.98
N MET A 271 -2.21 15.83 -0.16
CA MET A 271 -2.98 16.61 -1.13
C MET A 271 -4.38 16.01 -1.36
N ILE A 272 -5.34 16.89 -1.66
CA ILE A 272 -6.71 16.56 -2.10
C ILE A 272 -6.91 17.10 -3.52
N GLU A 273 -7.48 16.28 -4.40
CA GLU A 273 -7.97 16.72 -5.70
C GLU A 273 -9.25 17.55 -5.54
N ILE A 274 -9.34 18.68 -6.24
CA ILE A 274 -10.56 19.46 -6.39
C ILE A 274 -11.16 19.17 -7.76
N LYS A 275 -12.35 18.57 -7.79
CA LYS A 275 -13.10 18.31 -9.03
C LYS A 275 -13.87 19.55 -9.50
N ARG A 276 -14.41 20.34 -8.57
CA ARG A 276 -15.14 21.59 -8.84
C ARG A 276 -15.03 22.58 -7.67
N PRO A 277 -15.04 23.90 -7.92
CA PRO A 277 -14.77 24.54 -9.21
C PRO A 277 -13.31 24.30 -9.66
N ALA A 278 -13.00 24.62 -10.92
CA ALA A 278 -11.61 24.64 -11.36
C ALA A 278 -10.89 25.88 -10.78
N PHE A 279 -9.72 25.68 -10.18
CA PHE A 279 -8.84 26.75 -9.71
C PHE A 279 -7.68 26.96 -10.67
N ASN A 280 -7.33 28.21 -10.92
CA ASN A 280 -6.19 28.58 -11.75
C ASN A 280 -4.92 28.75 -10.89
N SER A 281 -3.73 28.69 -11.49
CA SER A 281 -2.46 28.96 -10.79
C SER A 281 -2.35 30.36 -10.20
N SER A 282 -3.13 31.31 -10.71
CA SER A 282 -3.29 32.68 -10.18
C SER A 282 -4.14 32.77 -8.91
N ASP A 283 -4.92 31.74 -8.59
CA ASP A 283 -5.83 31.76 -7.45
C ASP A 283 -5.08 31.52 -6.15
N LYS A 284 -5.04 32.53 -5.29
CA LYS A 284 -4.48 32.44 -3.93
C LYS A 284 -5.52 31.86 -2.99
N ILE A 285 -5.21 30.72 -2.37
CA ILE A 285 -6.06 30.00 -1.43
C ILE A 285 -5.35 29.94 -0.07
N LEU A 286 -6.07 30.12 1.03
CA LEU A 286 -5.45 30.14 2.36
C LEU A 286 -5.07 28.72 2.80
N ASN A 287 -3.82 28.55 3.25
CA ASN A 287 -3.22 27.29 3.67
C ASN A 287 -3.05 27.18 5.21
N SER A 288 -3.11 28.30 5.93
CA SER A 288 -3.10 28.34 7.40
C SER A 288 -3.85 29.58 7.91
N GLY A 289 -4.41 29.50 9.13
CA GLY A 289 -5.22 30.57 9.70
C GLY A 289 -6.62 30.71 9.06
N ASN A 290 -7.02 29.71 8.28
CA ASN A 290 -8.29 29.61 7.57
C ASN A 290 -9.44 29.02 8.42
N TYR A 291 -9.13 28.27 9.47
CA TYR A 291 -10.13 27.66 10.35
C TYR A 291 -10.92 28.71 11.16
N GLY A 292 -12.23 28.50 11.31
CA GLY A 292 -13.12 29.40 12.06
C GLY A 292 -13.44 30.73 11.37
N LEU A 293 -12.94 30.98 10.15
CA LEU A 293 -13.34 32.16 9.38
C LEU A 293 -14.81 32.04 8.92
N SER A 294 -15.55 33.14 9.05
CA SER A 294 -16.87 33.29 8.43
C SER A 294 -16.74 33.28 6.91
N ASP A 295 -17.88 33.19 6.21
CA ASP A 295 -17.87 33.65 4.82
C ASP A 295 -17.51 35.15 4.77
N THR A 296 -16.77 35.53 3.73
CA THR A 296 -16.18 36.87 3.52
C THR A 296 -15.49 37.43 4.77
N ALA A 297 -14.28 36.96 5.06
CA ALA A 297 -13.47 37.37 6.21
C ALA A 297 -12.32 38.34 5.83
N LEU A 298 -12.06 39.31 6.69
CA LEU A 298 -10.87 40.16 6.59
C LEU A 298 -9.63 39.44 7.16
N VAL A 299 -8.58 39.38 6.35
CA VAL A 299 -7.35 38.66 6.67
C VAL A 299 -6.12 39.53 6.40
N LYS A 300 -4.99 39.13 6.98
CA LYS A 300 -3.67 39.69 6.69
C LYS A 300 -2.75 38.55 6.25
N VAL A 301 -2.29 38.62 5.00
CA VAL A 301 -1.32 37.65 4.48
C VAL A 301 0.06 37.92 5.11
N LEU A 302 0.78 36.85 5.47
CA LEU A 302 2.19 36.86 5.90
C LEU A 302 3.17 36.99 4.73
#